data_AF-A0A9D1IHU7-F1
#
_entry.id   AF-A0A9D1IHU7-F1
#
_cell.length_a   1.000
_cell.length_b   1.000
_cell.length_c   1.000
_cell.angle_alpha   90.00
_cell.angle_beta   90.00
_cell.angle_gamma   90.00
#
_symmetry.space_group_name_H-M   'P 1'
#
loop_
_entity.id
_entity.type
_entity.pdbx_description
1 polymer ?
#
loop_
_entity_poly.entity_id
_entity_poly.type
_entity_poly.pdbx_seq_one_letter_code
_entity_poly.pdbx_strand_id
1 'polypeptide(L)'
;MTSYELISSDLAARLGLKRLTLGLLAGSLVVNALLAGALLFKKESVSTVLIPVGFNEVTHPVSVSDSHVDQDYLMLVARDLLSLALNVTPANVDFNREMLLKHVAPDSFGAIDEALKVKAAQIKRLRATTLFEAQSMSVNAHALSVEAHGVKRHFIGKTETQRQKTSITLRFNLVAGKLQLASLSETDEKATKSSASHSL
;
A
#
# COMPACT_ATOMS: atom_id res chain seq x y z
N MET A 1 43.49 70.71 13.63
CA MET A 1 43.19 69.29 13.93
C MET A 1 44.01 68.45 12.98
N THR A 2 44.94 67.68 13.54
CA THR A 2 46.06 67.04 12.83
C THR A 2 45.61 65.86 11.97
N SER A 3 46.08 65.80 10.73
CA SER A 3 45.74 64.79 9.70
C SER A 3 45.86 63.33 10.13
N TYR A 4 46.61 63.06 11.21
CA TYR A 4 46.78 61.74 11.81
C TYR A 4 45.52 61.17 12.48
N GLU A 5 44.63 61.99 13.04
CA GLU A 5 43.38 61.52 13.66
C GLU A 5 42.33 61.10 12.63
N LEU A 6 42.35 61.70 11.44
CA LEU A 6 41.46 61.34 10.34
C LEU A 6 41.87 60.02 9.70
N ILE A 7 43.18 59.73 9.65
CA ILE A 7 43.71 58.48 9.09
C ILE A 7 43.46 57.31 10.05
N SER A 8 43.61 57.51 11.36
CA SER A 8 43.37 56.47 12.35
C SER A 8 41.89 56.10 12.49
N SER A 9 40.98 57.07 12.37
CA SER A 9 39.53 56.84 12.37
C SER A 9 39.03 56.14 11.10
N ASP A 10 39.56 56.47 9.91
CA ASP A 10 39.20 55.79 8.66
C ASP A 10 39.72 54.33 8.62
N LEU A 11 40.92 54.09 9.18
CA LEU A 11 41.44 52.73 9.37
C LEU A 11 40.57 51.92 10.36
N ALA A 12 40.21 52.50 11.50
CA ALA A 12 39.35 51.83 12.49
C ALA A 12 37.96 51.48 11.93
N ALA A 13 37.36 52.39 11.15
CA ALA A 13 36.08 52.16 10.48
C ALA A 13 36.16 51.02 9.45
N ARG A 14 37.23 50.96 8.65
CA ARG A 14 37.47 49.88 7.68
C ARG A 14 37.69 48.52 8.34
N LEU A 15 38.40 48.47 9.47
CA LEU A 15 38.58 47.24 10.24
C LEU A 15 37.27 46.76 10.89
N GLY A 16 36.45 47.68 11.41
CA GLY A 16 35.12 47.37 11.94
C GLY A 16 34.17 46.83 10.88
N LEU A 17 34.12 47.47 9.71
CA LEU A 17 33.27 47.06 8.59
C LEU A 17 33.69 45.70 8.01
N LYS A 18 34.99 45.41 7.92
CA LYS A 18 35.51 44.10 7.51
C LYS A 18 35.14 42.99 8.50
N ARG A 19 35.17 43.26 9.81
CA ARG A 19 34.74 42.29 10.83
C ARG A 19 33.24 42.05 10.81
N LEU A 20 32.43 43.09 10.59
CA LEU A 20 30.98 42.97 10.46
C LEU A 20 30.58 42.20 9.20
N THR A 21 31.18 42.52 8.06
CA THR A 21 30.92 41.80 6.80
C THR A 21 31.38 40.33 6.85
N LEU A 22 32.52 40.05 7.48
CA LEU A 22 32.98 38.68 7.70
C LEU A 22 32.06 37.92 8.66
N GLY A 23 31.57 38.57 9.72
CA GLY A 23 30.59 38.00 10.65
C GLY A 23 29.26 37.69 9.97
N LEU A 24 28.78 38.58 9.09
CA LEU A 24 27.56 38.37 8.30
C LEU A 24 27.72 37.18 7.34
N LEU A 25 28.86 37.10 6.64
CA LEU A 25 29.15 35.99 5.71
C LEU A 25 29.24 34.66 6.45
N ALA A 26 29.96 34.62 7.58
CA ALA A 26 30.08 33.44 8.42
C ALA A 26 28.71 33.01 8.98
N GLY A 27 27.90 33.96 9.44
CA GLY A 27 26.53 33.69 9.89
C GLY A 27 25.66 33.11 8.78
N SER A 28 25.71 33.67 7.58
CA SER A 28 24.98 33.14 6.41
C SER A 28 25.44 31.72 6.05
N LEU A 29 26.75 31.46 6.09
CA LEU A 29 27.29 30.12 5.82
C LEU A 29 26.82 29.10 6.86
N VAL A 30 26.81 29.47 8.15
CA VAL A 30 26.33 28.60 9.23
C VAL A 30 24.83 28.33 9.10
N VAL A 31 24.01 29.33 8.80
CA VAL A 31 22.57 29.14 8.57
C VAL A 31 22.31 28.23 7.38
N ASN A 32 23.04 28.42 6.27
CA ASN A 32 22.93 27.54 5.10
C ASN A 32 23.41 26.12 5.38
N ALA A 33 24.49 25.95 6.16
CA ALA A 33 24.99 24.63 6.56
C ALA A 33 24.01 23.92 7.51
N LEU A 34 23.39 24.64 8.46
CA LEU A 34 22.34 24.11 9.32
C LEU A 34 21.10 23.74 8.52
N LEU A 35 20.70 24.56 7.53
CA LEU A 35 19.59 24.26 6.65
C LEU A 35 19.86 23.03 5.78
N ALA A 36 21.06 22.94 5.20
CA ALA A 36 21.51 21.78 4.43
C ALA A 36 21.55 20.51 5.31
N GLY A 37 22.07 20.62 6.53
CA GLY A 37 22.04 19.53 7.51
C GLY A 37 20.61 19.13 7.85
N ALA A 38 19.74 20.09 8.16
CA ALA A 38 18.33 19.83 8.45
C ALA A 38 17.60 19.17 7.28
N LEU A 39 17.89 19.56 6.03
CA LEU A 39 17.35 18.92 4.84
C LEU A 39 17.89 17.49 4.65
N LEU A 40 19.17 17.25 4.91
CA LEU A 40 19.76 15.90 4.83
C LEU A 40 19.25 14.97 5.94
N PHE A 41 19.03 15.49 7.15
CA PHE A 41 18.47 14.72 8.27
C PHE A 41 16.95 14.60 8.21
N LYS A 42 16.26 15.53 7.52
CA LYS A 42 14.85 15.40 7.19
C LYS A 42 14.73 14.39 6.05
N LYS A 43 14.78 13.12 6.46
CA LYS A 43 14.45 11.95 5.66
C LYS A 43 13.21 12.28 4.83
N GLU A 44 13.39 12.49 3.53
CA GLU A 44 12.27 12.65 2.61
C GLU A 44 11.47 11.34 2.66
N SER A 45 10.43 11.32 3.48
CA SER A 45 9.33 10.37 3.29
C SER A 45 8.66 10.78 1.99
N VAL A 46 9.22 10.32 0.86
CA VAL A 46 8.62 10.40 -0.46
C VAL A 46 7.35 9.57 -0.40
N SER A 47 6.28 10.18 0.12
CA SER A 47 4.95 9.59 0.08
C SER A 47 4.48 9.71 -1.36
N THR A 48 4.76 8.66 -2.12
CA THR A 48 4.22 8.53 -3.48
C THR A 48 2.75 8.18 -3.33
N VAL A 49 1.92 9.21 -3.36
CA VAL A 49 0.46 9.10 -3.34
C VAL A 49 0.01 8.57 -4.70
N LEU A 50 -0.14 7.24 -4.82
CA LEU A 50 -0.84 6.63 -5.95
C LEU A 50 -2.34 6.77 -5.67
N ILE A 51 -3.00 7.69 -6.39
CA ILE A 51 -4.46 7.83 -6.37
C ILE A 51 -5.03 6.98 -7.50
N PRO A 52 -5.53 5.76 -7.24
CA PRO A 52 -6.44 5.10 -8.17
C PRO A 52 -7.70 5.96 -8.35
N VAL A 53 -8.06 6.19 -9.60
CA VAL A 53 -9.23 6.96 -10.05
C VAL A 53 -10.49 6.51 -9.29
N GLY A 54 -11.10 7.43 -8.53
CA GLY A 54 -12.36 7.20 -7.81
C GLY A 54 -12.45 7.77 -6.39
N PHE A 55 -11.34 8.26 -5.82
CA PHE A 55 -11.32 8.88 -4.49
C PHE A 55 -11.02 10.37 -4.61
N ASN A 56 -12.05 11.16 -4.35
CA ASN A 56 -12.04 12.62 -4.39
C ASN A 56 -11.14 13.14 -3.26
N GLU A 57 -10.32 14.15 -3.56
CA GLU A 57 -9.28 14.76 -2.71
C GLU A 57 -9.74 15.33 -1.35
N VAL A 58 -11.00 15.14 -0.95
CA VAL A 58 -11.64 15.83 0.19
C VAL A 58 -11.74 14.96 1.45
N THR A 59 -11.39 13.68 1.42
CA THR A 59 -11.57 12.80 2.60
C THR A 59 -10.42 11.82 2.81
N HIS A 60 -9.27 12.37 3.17
CA HIS A 60 -8.06 11.65 3.62
C HIS A 60 -7.05 11.38 2.49
N PRO A 61 -5.88 12.06 2.48
CA PRO A 61 -4.80 11.71 1.58
C PRO A 61 -4.31 10.31 1.94
N VAL A 62 -4.61 9.35 1.06
CA VAL A 62 -4.14 7.98 1.18
C VAL A 62 -2.64 7.99 0.94
N SER A 63 -1.87 7.95 2.03
CA SER A 63 -0.42 8.08 2.05
C SER A 63 0.19 6.72 2.35
N VAL A 64 0.82 6.10 1.35
CA VAL A 64 1.75 4.99 1.61
C VAL A 64 3.06 5.65 2.04
N SER A 65 3.29 5.68 3.35
CA SER A 65 4.59 6.07 3.92
C SER A 65 5.42 4.82 4.14
N ASP A 66 6.74 4.94 4.04
CA ASP A 66 7.76 3.87 4.12
C ASP A 66 7.67 2.96 5.39
N SER A 67 6.74 3.26 6.31
CA SER A 67 6.46 2.53 7.54
C SER A 67 4.97 2.39 7.90
N HIS A 68 4.04 2.95 7.11
CA HIS A 68 2.61 2.89 7.41
C HIS A 68 1.79 2.83 6.13
N VAL A 69 0.98 1.77 6.02
CA VAL A 69 0.00 1.62 4.95
C VAL A 69 -1.36 1.97 5.54
N ASP A 70 -2.00 3.00 5.01
CA ASP A 70 -3.32 3.42 5.47
C ASP A 70 -4.32 2.26 5.37
N GLN A 71 -5.18 2.16 6.38
CA GLN A 71 -6.24 1.15 6.44
C GLN A 71 -7.12 1.17 5.19
N ASP A 72 -7.41 2.38 4.68
CA ASP A 72 -8.23 2.59 3.49
C ASP A 72 -7.52 2.15 2.20
N TYR A 73 -6.19 2.31 2.12
CA TYR A 73 -5.40 1.79 1.01
C TYR A 73 -5.42 0.26 0.98
N LEU A 74 -5.16 -0.37 2.14
CA LEU A 74 -5.25 -1.83 2.27
C LEU A 74 -6.63 -2.34 1.91
N MET A 75 -7.68 -1.64 2.34
CA MET A 75 -9.05 -1.96 2.00
C MET A 75 -9.27 -1.91 0.49
N LEU A 76 -8.80 -0.85 -0.16
CA LEU A 76 -8.98 -0.66 -1.60
C LEU A 76 -8.26 -1.75 -2.40
N VAL A 77 -6.99 -2.00 -2.10
CA VAL A 77 -6.19 -3.03 -2.78
C VAL A 77 -6.77 -4.42 -2.52
N ALA A 78 -7.16 -4.73 -1.28
CA ALA A 78 -7.77 -6.02 -0.96
C ALA A 78 -9.09 -6.22 -1.69
N ARG A 79 -9.94 -5.19 -1.80
CA ARG A 79 -11.20 -5.25 -2.56
C ARG A 79 -10.95 -5.56 -4.03
N ASP A 80 -9.98 -4.90 -4.63
CA ASP A 80 -9.62 -5.12 -6.03
C ASP A 80 -9.10 -6.55 -6.24
N LEU A 81 -8.11 -6.97 -5.47
CA LEU A 81 -7.54 -8.32 -5.56
C LEU A 81 -8.57 -9.43 -5.29
N LEU A 82 -9.49 -9.20 -4.36
CA LEU A 82 -10.58 -10.12 -4.07
C LEU A 82 -11.53 -10.25 -5.27
N SER A 83 -11.83 -9.14 -5.92
CA SER A 83 -12.62 -9.14 -7.15
C SER A 83 -11.91 -9.91 -8.27
N LEU A 84 -10.60 -9.68 -8.46
CA LEU A 84 -9.81 -10.42 -9.45
C LEU A 84 -9.79 -11.93 -9.15
N ALA A 85 -9.64 -12.30 -7.88
CA ALA A 85 -9.54 -13.70 -7.46
C ALA A 85 -10.86 -14.46 -7.54
N LEU A 86 -11.99 -13.82 -7.20
CA LEU A 86 -13.25 -14.50 -6.95
C LEU A 86 -14.39 -14.15 -7.91
N ASN A 87 -14.30 -13.03 -8.64
CA ASN A 87 -15.29 -12.62 -9.65
C ASN A 87 -14.83 -13.02 -11.05
N VAL A 88 -14.90 -14.32 -11.31
CA VAL A 88 -14.33 -14.94 -12.51
C VAL A 88 -15.38 -15.68 -13.33
N THR A 89 -15.26 -15.51 -14.64
CA THR A 89 -16.07 -16.10 -15.70
C THR A 89 -15.14 -16.79 -16.69
N PRO A 90 -15.64 -17.66 -17.58
CA PRO A 90 -14.79 -18.34 -18.57
C PRO A 90 -14.06 -17.36 -19.52
N ALA A 91 -14.59 -16.13 -19.67
CA ALA A 91 -14.03 -15.13 -20.57
C ALA A 91 -12.93 -14.26 -19.94
N ASN A 92 -13.02 -13.94 -18.64
CA ASN A 92 -12.08 -13.05 -17.96
C ASN A 92 -11.08 -13.77 -17.03
N VAL A 93 -11.23 -15.08 -16.82
CA VAL A 93 -10.41 -15.81 -15.83
C VAL A 93 -8.92 -15.76 -16.11
N ASP A 94 -8.49 -15.76 -17.38
CA ASP A 94 -7.07 -15.66 -17.72
C ASP A 94 -6.52 -14.25 -17.45
N PHE A 95 -7.27 -13.23 -17.87
CA PHE A 95 -6.90 -11.83 -17.67
C PHE A 95 -6.81 -11.49 -16.17
N ASN A 96 -7.82 -11.89 -15.39
CA ASN A 96 -7.84 -11.67 -13.95
C ASN A 96 -6.67 -12.38 -13.26
N ARG A 97 -6.33 -13.61 -13.68
CA ARG A 97 -5.16 -14.33 -13.17
C ARG A 97 -3.87 -13.58 -13.45
N GLU A 98 -3.63 -13.16 -14.70
CA GLU A 98 -2.42 -12.42 -15.06
C GLU A 98 -2.29 -11.11 -14.29
N MET A 99 -3.40 -10.40 -14.09
CA MET A 99 -3.40 -9.16 -13.33
C MET A 99 -3.13 -9.41 -11.83
N LEU A 100 -3.73 -10.45 -11.24
CA LEU A 100 -3.51 -10.81 -9.84
C LEU A 100 -2.04 -11.19 -9.57
N LEU A 101 -1.43 -11.95 -10.49
CA LEU A 101 -0.04 -12.39 -10.38
C LEU A 101 0.98 -11.24 -10.34
N LYS A 102 0.65 -10.06 -10.89
CA LYS A 102 1.53 -8.87 -10.81
C LYS A 102 1.64 -8.32 -9.39
N HIS A 103 0.69 -8.66 -8.51
CA HIS A 103 0.63 -8.18 -7.13
C HIS A 103 1.05 -9.25 -6.13
N VAL A 104 1.41 -10.47 -6.56
CA VAL A 104 1.79 -11.59 -5.70
C VAL A 104 3.29 -11.53 -5.37
N ALA A 105 3.64 -11.95 -4.15
CA ALA A 105 5.04 -12.07 -3.75
C ALA A 105 5.77 -13.14 -4.60
N PRO A 106 7.02 -12.91 -5.02
CA PRO A 106 7.76 -13.86 -5.86
C PRO A 106 7.87 -15.25 -5.23
N ASP A 107 7.95 -15.34 -3.89
CA ASP A 107 8.03 -16.60 -3.14
C ASP A 107 6.77 -17.46 -3.25
N SER A 108 5.58 -16.84 -3.34
CA SER A 108 4.28 -17.52 -3.44
C SER A 108 3.71 -17.54 -4.86
N PHE A 109 4.41 -16.95 -5.82
CA PHE A 109 4.00 -16.85 -7.23
C PHE A 109 3.68 -18.23 -7.83
N GLY A 110 4.58 -19.19 -7.70
CA GLY A 110 4.42 -20.52 -8.32
C GLY A 110 3.19 -21.27 -7.81
N ALA A 111 3.01 -21.32 -6.49
CA ALA A 111 1.90 -22.03 -5.86
C ALA A 111 0.54 -21.36 -6.18
N ILE A 112 0.47 -20.02 -6.14
CA ILE A 112 -0.75 -19.27 -6.46
C ILE A 112 -1.07 -19.40 -7.95
N ASP A 113 -0.05 -19.35 -8.82
CA ASP A 113 -0.24 -19.47 -10.26
C ASP A 113 -0.82 -20.82 -10.66
N GLU A 114 -0.27 -21.90 -10.11
CA GLU A 114 -0.75 -23.26 -10.37
C GLU A 114 -2.19 -23.44 -9.87
N ALA A 115 -2.47 -23.00 -8.64
CA ALA A 115 -3.82 -23.06 -8.08
C ALA A 115 -4.84 -22.28 -8.93
N LEU A 116 -4.47 -21.09 -9.43
CA LEU A 116 -5.32 -20.29 -10.31
C LEU A 116 -5.49 -20.92 -11.69
N LYS A 117 -4.46 -21.54 -12.27
CA LYS A 117 -4.56 -22.28 -13.54
C LYS A 117 -5.55 -23.44 -13.45
N VAL A 118 -5.46 -24.23 -12.37
CA VAL A 118 -6.37 -25.36 -12.14
C VAL A 118 -7.81 -24.86 -12.02
N LYS A 119 -8.04 -23.82 -11.22
CA LYS A 119 -9.37 -23.18 -11.09
C LYS A 119 -9.87 -22.63 -12.43
N ALA A 120 -9.00 -21.97 -13.22
CA ALA A 120 -9.35 -21.42 -14.52
C ALA A 120 -9.77 -22.51 -15.52
N ALA A 121 -9.02 -23.63 -15.57
CA ALA A 121 -9.35 -24.77 -16.41
C ALA A 121 -10.72 -25.36 -16.03
N GLN A 122 -11.02 -25.47 -14.74
CA GLN A 122 -12.32 -25.95 -14.25
C GLN A 122 -13.47 -25.01 -14.64
N ILE A 123 -13.30 -23.70 -14.45
CA ILE A 123 -14.29 -22.66 -14.82
C ILE A 123 -14.59 -22.73 -16.32
N LYS A 124 -13.56 -22.83 -17.17
CA LYS A 124 -13.72 -22.97 -18.62
C LYS A 124 -14.42 -24.26 -19.02
N ARG A 125 -14.01 -25.39 -18.43
CA ARG A 125 -14.59 -26.72 -18.73
C ARG A 125 -16.07 -26.78 -18.39
N LEU A 126 -16.45 -26.23 -17.23
CA LEU A 126 -17.83 -26.25 -16.74
C LEU A 126 -18.67 -25.10 -17.28
N ARG A 127 -18.08 -24.14 -18.03
CA ARG A 127 -18.69 -22.85 -18.35
C ARG A 127 -19.33 -22.20 -17.12
N ALA A 128 -18.60 -22.30 -16.01
CA ALA A 128 -19.07 -21.84 -14.72
C ALA A 128 -18.67 -20.40 -14.48
N THR A 129 -19.42 -19.71 -13.64
CA THR A 129 -19.12 -18.36 -13.19
C THR A 129 -19.10 -18.39 -11.67
N THR A 130 -18.04 -17.85 -11.08
CA THR A 130 -17.95 -17.65 -9.63
C THR A 130 -18.04 -16.16 -9.36
N LEU A 131 -18.85 -15.80 -8.36
CA LEU A 131 -19.00 -14.44 -7.89
C LEU A 131 -18.87 -14.44 -6.36
N PHE A 132 -18.15 -13.47 -5.83
CA PHE A 132 -18.06 -13.24 -4.39
C PHE A 132 -18.63 -11.87 -4.04
N GLU A 133 -19.62 -11.89 -3.17
CA GLU A 133 -20.30 -10.70 -2.70
C GLU A 133 -19.80 -10.36 -1.31
N ALA A 134 -18.80 -9.48 -1.26
CA ALA A 134 -18.28 -8.95 -0.01
C ALA A 134 -19.39 -8.13 0.70
N GLN A 135 -19.71 -8.53 1.93
CA GLN A 135 -20.69 -7.88 2.80
C GLN A 135 -20.03 -6.97 3.83
N SER A 136 -18.88 -7.39 4.35
CA SER A 136 -18.06 -6.61 5.28
C SER A 136 -16.59 -6.93 5.09
N MET A 137 -15.73 -6.00 5.48
CA MET A 137 -14.29 -6.18 5.42
C MET A 137 -13.62 -5.57 6.64
N SER A 138 -12.85 -6.37 7.35
CA SER A 138 -12.07 -5.98 8.52
C SER A 138 -10.60 -5.87 8.10
N VAL A 139 -9.97 -4.74 8.39
CA VAL A 139 -8.58 -4.47 8.01
C VAL A 139 -7.75 -4.34 9.27
N ASN A 140 -6.63 -5.07 9.31
CA ASN A 140 -5.63 -4.96 10.35
C ASN A 140 -4.34 -4.40 9.74
N ALA A 141 -4.12 -3.09 9.92
CA ALA A 141 -2.95 -2.40 9.40
C ALA A 141 -1.64 -2.84 10.07
N HIS A 142 -1.68 -3.27 11.33
CA HIS A 142 -0.49 -3.77 12.04
C HIS A 142 -0.01 -5.12 11.51
N ALA A 143 -0.95 -6.03 11.20
CA ALA A 143 -0.66 -7.35 10.66
C ALA A 143 -0.64 -7.39 9.13
N LEU A 144 -0.87 -6.26 8.46
CA LEU A 144 -1.05 -6.15 7.00
C LEU A 144 -2.00 -7.23 6.46
N SER A 145 -3.12 -7.44 7.15
CA SER A 145 -4.08 -8.49 6.82
C SER A 145 -5.48 -7.92 6.66
N VAL A 146 -6.22 -8.43 5.68
CA VAL A 146 -7.59 -8.05 5.41
C VAL A 146 -8.47 -9.28 5.43
N GLU A 147 -9.54 -9.25 6.22
CA GLU A 147 -10.54 -10.30 6.29
C GLU A 147 -11.84 -9.79 5.67
N ALA A 148 -12.25 -10.40 4.56
CA ALA A 148 -13.48 -10.09 3.87
C ALA A 148 -14.53 -11.18 4.14
N HIS A 149 -15.69 -10.78 4.66
CA HIS A 149 -16.82 -11.69 4.86
C HIS A 149 -17.84 -11.47 3.77
N GLY A 150 -18.34 -12.55 3.19
CA GLY A 150 -19.30 -12.45 2.10
C GLY A 150 -19.94 -13.77 1.72
N VAL A 151 -20.64 -13.73 0.59
CA VAL A 151 -21.28 -14.92 0.02
C VAL A 151 -20.64 -15.23 -1.32
N LYS A 152 -20.04 -16.42 -1.42
CA LYS A 152 -19.57 -16.97 -2.68
C LYS A 152 -20.71 -17.71 -3.36
N ARG A 153 -20.98 -17.33 -4.61
CA ARG A 153 -21.95 -17.96 -5.49
C ARG A 153 -21.26 -18.58 -6.67
N HIS A 154 -21.66 -19.78 -7.03
CA HIS A 154 -21.20 -20.48 -8.22
C HIS A 154 -22.38 -20.79 -9.13
N PHE A 155 -22.25 -20.43 -10.39
CA PHE A 155 -23.27 -20.59 -11.42
C PHE A 155 -22.72 -21.48 -12.53
N ILE A 156 -23.55 -22.38 -13.04
CA ILE A 156 -23.27 -23.13 -14.27
C ILE A 156 -24.41 -22.81 -15.25
N GLY A 157 -24.09 -22.10 -16.33
CA GLY A 157 -25.11 -21.56 -17.24
C GLY A 157 -26.05 -20.57 -16.53
N LYS A 158 -27.32 -20.96 -16.32
CA LYS A 158 -28.35 -20.13 -15.67
C LYS A 158 -28.72 -20.59 -14.25
N THR A 159 -28.12 -21.68 -13.77
CA THR A 159 -28.48 -22.28 -12.48
C THR A 159 -27.41 -21.97 -11.44
N GLU A 160 -27.84 -21.46 -10.28
CA GLU A 160 -26.97 -21.32 -9.10
C GLU A 160 -26.74 -22.70 -8.49
N THR A 161 -25.52 -23.20 -8.60
CA THR A 161 -25.15 -24.55 -8.14
C THR A 161 -24.66 -24.55 -6.69
N GLN A 162 -24.14 -23.42 -6.22
CA GLN A 162 -23.54 -23.34 -4.88
C GLN A 162 -23.66 -21.92 -4.34
N ARG A 163 -24.13 -21.81 -3.10
CA ARG A 163 -24.18 -20.56 -2.33
C ARG A 163 -23.63 -20.81 -0.95
N GLN A 164 -22.49 -20.19 -0.62
CA GLN A 164 -21.80 -20.42 0.64
C GLN A 164 -21.35 -19.10 1.25
N LYS A 165 -21.57 -18.96 2.56
CA LYS A 165 -21.03 -17.84 3.33
C LYS A 165 -19.58 -18.18 3.67
N THR A 166 -18.69 -17.34 3.21
CA THR A 166 -17.25 -17.60 3.20
C THR A 166 -16.51 -16.35 3.66
N SER A 167 -15.49 -16.57 4.49
CA SER A 167 -14.58 -15.53 4.94
C SER A 167 -13.25 -15.72 4.22
N ILE A 168 -12.72 -14.64 3.66
CA ILE A 168 -11.49 -14.65 2.88
C ILE A 168 -10.47 -13.81 3.61
N THR A 169 -9.31 -14.40 3.93
CA THR A 169 -8.21 -13.69 4.56
C THR A 169 -7.11 -13.46 3.54
N LEU A 170 -6.80 -12.19 3.28
CA LEU A 170 -5.64 -11.76 2.52
C LEU A 170 -4.55 -11.34 3.49
N ARG A 171 -3.32 -11.84 3.29
CA ARG A 171 -2.14 -11.36 3.99
C ARG A 171 -1.19 -10.71 3.00
N PHE A 172 -0.68 -9.55 3.37
CA PHE A 172 0.23 -8.77 2.57
C PHE A 172 1.59 -8.64 3.25
N ASN A 173 2.64 -8.58 2.45
CA ASN A 173 3.98 -8.23 2.87
C ASN A 173 4.36 -6.89 2.23
N LEU A 174 4.96 -6.00 3.02
CA LEU A 174 5.54 -4.76 2.51
C LEU A 174 7.03 -4.98 2.28
N VAL A 175 7.46 -5.07 1.02
CA VAL A 175 8.86 -5.26 0.64
C VAL A 175 9.30 -4.09 -0.23
N ALA A 176 10.29 -3.32 0.22
CA ALA A 176 10.81 -2.15 -0.50
C ALA A 176 9.73 -1.14 -0.95
N GLY A 177 8.79 -0.83 -0.05
CA GLY A 177 7.68 0.10 -0.33
C GLY A 177 6.58 -0.43 -1.25
N LYS A 178 6.67 -1.70 -1.71
CA LYS A 178 5.62 -2.36 -2.50
C LYS A 178 4.83 -3.34 -1.64
N LEU A 179 3.51 -3.19 -1.67
CA LEU A 179 2.59 -4.15 -1.06
C LEU A 179 2.44 -5.37 -1.97
N GLN A 180 2.80 -6.55 -1.46
CA GLN A 180 2.72 -7.81 -2.18
C GLN A 180 1.78 -8.77 -1.45
N LEU A 181 0.90 -9.46 -2.19
CA LEU A 181 0.04 -10.50 -1.65
C LEU A 181 0.88 -11.73 -1.31
N ALA A 182 1.01 -12.03 -0.02
CA ALA A 182 1.76 -13.18 0.47
C ALA A 182 0.90 -14.45 0.41
N SER A 183 -0.35 -14.36 0.88
CA SER A 183 -1.27 -15.49 0.88
C SER A 183 -2.73 -15.06 0.75
N LEU A 184 -3.49 -15.84 0.00
CA LEU A 184 -4.94 -15.78 -0.07
C LEU A 184 -5.50 -17.08 0.53
N SER A 185 -6.16 -16.98 1.67
CA SER A 185 -6.81 -18.12 2.32
C SER A 185 -8.31 -17.95 2.32
N GLU A 186 -9.02 -19.05 2.03
CA GLU A 186 -10.47 -19.11 2.05
C GLU A 186 -10.92 -19.98 3.23
N THR A 187 -11.77 -19.43 4.09
CA THR A 187 -12.33 -20.11 5.26
C THR A 187 -13.84 -20.11 5.16
N ASP A 188 -14.40 -21.27 4.81
CA ASP A 188 -15.85 -21.46 4.76
C ASP A 188 -16.42 -21.51 6.18
N GLU A 189 -17.43 -20.68 6.46
CA GLU A 189 -18.06 -20.60 7.79
C GLU A 189 -18.76 -21.93 8.17
N LYS A 190 -19.06 -22.78 7.18
CA LYS A 190 -19.58 -24.14 7.40
C LYS A 190 -18.54 -25.09 7.99
N ALA A 191 -17.24 -24.89 7.74
CA ALA A 191 -16.19 -25.77 8.27
C ALA A 191 -15.97 -25.59 9.78
N THR A 192 -16.15 -24.37 10.29
CA THR A 192 -15.91 -24.05 11.71
C THR A 192 -16.98 -24.66 12.63
N LYS A 193 -18.20 -24.88 12.16
CA LYS A 193 -19.26 -25.51 12.98
C LYS A 193 -19.18 -27.04 13.05
N SER A 194 -18.40 -27.70 12.20
CA SER A 194 -18.28 -29.18 12.23
C SER A 194 -17.20 -29.67 13.20
N SER A 195 -16.23 -28.83 13.60
CA SER A 195 -15.17 -29.23 14.54
C SER A 195 -15.51 -28.99 16.01
N ALA A 196 -16.64 -28.32 16.30
CA ALA A 196 -17.06 -27.98 17.66
C ALA A 196 -18.18 -28.89 18.23
N SER A 197 -18.63 -29.91 17.48
CA SER A 197 -19.74 -30.79 17.88
C SER A 197 -19.36 -32.27 17.99
N HIS A 198 -18.07 -32.61 18.09
CA HIS A 198 -17.61 -33.99 18.33
C HIS A 198 -16.80 -34.16 19.62
N SER A 199 -17.02 -33.27 20.58
CA SER A 199 -16.46 -33.40 21.92
C SER A 199 -17.44 -32.84 22.95
N LEU A 200 -18.61 -33.46 23.08
CA LEU A 200 -19.42 -33.54 24.28
C LEU A 200 -20.28 -34.81 24.20
#